data_AF-A0A352EVT9-F1
#
_entry.id   AF-A0A352EVT9-F1
#
_cell.length_a   1.000
_cell.length_b   1.000
_cell.length_c   1.000
_cell.angle_alpha   90.00
_cell.angle_beta   90.00
_cell.angle_gamma   90.00
#
_symmetry.space_group_name_H-M   'P 1'
#
loop_
_entity.id
_entity.type
_entity.pdbx_description
1 polymer ?
#
loop_
_entity_poly.entity_id
_entity_poly.type
_entity_poly.pdbx_seq_one_letter_code
_entity_poly.pdbx_strand_id
1 'polypeptide(L)'
;MESIIPSKRESPRQIELASTLEVDKFEGIASDFFPRILDMDRNDCIITDESSLWDFHSDESNGPFYSKILEAYGIDVSDVDRGNLAKIFQRITEARQSKE
;
A
#
# COMPACT_ATOMS: atom_id res chain seq x y z
N MET A 1 -7.77 19.08 -55.18
CA MET A 1 -7.45 17.69 -54.76
C MET A 1 -6.28 17.80 -53.81
N GLU A 2 -6.54 17.97 -52.52
CA GLU A 2 -5.51 18.21 -51.52
C GLU A 2 -5.36 16.96 -50.64
N SER A 3 -4.15 16.43 -50.66
CA SER A 3 -3.75 15.16 -50.07
C SER A 3 -3.92 15.16 -48.56
N ILE A 4 -4.71 14.21 -48.09
CA ILE A 4 -4.85 13.88 -46.67
C ILE A 4 -3.54 13.27 -46.20
N ILE A 5 -2.87 13.93 -45.26
CA ILE A 5 -1.72 13.41 -44.53
C ILE A 5 -2.24 12.28 -43.62
N PRO A 6 -1.79 11.02 -43.73
CA PRO A 6 -2.21 10.00 -42.78
C PRO A 6 -1.54 10.29 -41.43
N SER A 7 -2.32 10.86 -40.51
CA SER A 7 -1.97 10.98 -39.09
C SER A 7 -1.77 9.57 -38.53
N LYS A 8 -0.49 9.20 -38.37
CA LYS A 8 -0.04 7.97 -37.75
C LYS A 8 -0.54 7.98 -36.31
N ARG A 9 -1.59 7.20 -36.03
CA ARG A 9 -2.09 6.97 -34.67
C ARG A 9 -1.00 6.25 -33.91
N GLU A 10 -0.25 6.98 -33.09
CA GLU A 10 0.57 6.38 -32.07
C GLU A 10 -0.39 5.72 -31.08
N SER A 11 -0.43 4.39 -31.08
CA SER A 11 -1.13 3.61 -30.06
C SER A 11 -0.67 4.12 -28.70
N PRO A 12 -1.56 4.35 -27.72
CA PRO A 12 -1.13 4.73 -26.39
C PRO A 12 -0.21 3.63 -25.89
N ARG A 13 1.09 3.92 -25.80
CA ARG A 13 2.02 3.08 -25.05
C ARG A 13 1.44 3.02 -23.65
N GLN A 14 1.07 1.83 -23.20
CA GLN A 14 0.81 1.60 -21.79
C GLN A 14 2.10 1.97 -21.08
N ILE A 15 2.10 3.16 -20.46
CA ILE A 15 3.16 3.54 -19.56
C ILE A 15 2.88 2.67 -18.33
N GLU A 16 3.49 1.49 -18.27
CA GLU A 16 3.68 0.81 -16.99
C GLU A 16 4.61 1.71 -16.19
N LEU A 17 4.01 2.57 -15.37
CA LEU A 17 4.74 3.34 -14.38
C LEU A 17 5.27 2.29 -13.39
N ALA A 18 6.50 1.83 -13.60
CA ALA A 18 7.18 1.01 -12.62
C ALA A 18 7.29 1.86 -11.35
N SER A 19 6.39 1.61 -10.40
CA SER A 19 6.35 2.33 -9.14
C SER A 19 7.71 2.25 -8.47
N THR A 20 8.30 3.41 -8.20
CA THR A 20 9.58 3.52 -7.50
C THR A 20 9.42 3.41 -5.98
N LEU A 21 8.17 3.35 -5.50
CA LEU A 21 7.87 3.34 -4.07
C LEU A 21 8.05 1.93 -3.51
N GLU A 22 8.75 1.82 -2.38
CA GLU A 22 8.93 0.52 -1.73
C GLU A 22 7.62 -0.12 -1.30
N VAL A 23 6.62 0.71 -0.96
CA VAL A 23 5.29 0.28 -0.56
C VAL A 23 4.56 -0.51 -1.67
N ASP A 24 4.90 -0.26 -2.93
CA ASP A 24 4.30 -0.91 -4.09
C ASP A 24 4.65 -2.41 -4.17
N LYS A 25 5.85 -2.78 -3.69
CA LYS A 25 6.26 -4.20 -3.54
C LYS A 25 5.31 -4.96 -2.61
N PHE A 26 4.58 -4.26 -1.75
CA PHE A 26 3.65 -4.81 -0.79
C PHE A 26 2.18 -4.61 -1.19
N GLU A 27 1.88 -4.32 -2.46
CA GLU A 27 0.49 -4.08 -2.92
C GLU A 27 -0.45 -5.22 -2.53
N GLY A 28 -0.02 -6.47 -2.65
CA GLY A 28 -0.82 -7.64 -2.24
C GLY A 28 -1.13 -7.68 -0.74
N ILE A 29 -0.23 -7.17 0.11
CA ILE A 29 -0.49 -7.02 1.55
C ILE A 29 -1.39 -5.82 1.79
N ALA A 30 -1.13 -4.69 1.13
CA ALA A 30 -1.91 -3.48 1.28
C ALA A 30 -3.38 -3.69 0.88
N SER A 31 -3.65 -4.47 -0.17
CA SER A 31 -5.00 -4.81 -0.63
C SER A 31 -5.81 -5.60 0.42
N ASP A 32 -5.16 -6.42 1.24
CA ASP A 32 -5.79 -7.12 2.38
C ASP A 32 -5.83 -6.25 3.64
N PHE A 33 -4.77 -5.48 3.88
CA PHE A 33 -4.59 -4.68 5.09
C PHE A 33 -5.61 -3.56 5.23
N PHE A 34 -5.82 -2.78 4.16
CA PHE A 34 -6.70 -1.62 4.18
C PHE A 34 -8.14 -1.97 4.58
N PRO A 35 -8.83 -2.92 3.91
CA PRO A 35 -10.21 -3.24 4.26
C PRO A 35 -10.29 -3.95 5.62
N ARG A 36 -9.26 -4.69 6.02
CA ARG A 36 -9.29 -5.48 7.26
C ARG A 36 -8.96 -4.68 8.51
N ILE A 37 -8.05 -3.71 8.41
CA ILE A 37 -7.52 -2.95 9.55
C ILE A 37 -8.12 -1.55 9.61
N LEU A 38 -8.15 -0.86 8.47
CA LEU A 38 -8.58 0.53 8.33
C LEU A 38 -10.05 0.66 7.91
N ASP A 39 -10.73 -0.46 7.55
CA ASP A 39 -12.09 -0.45 7.01
C ASP A 39 -12.21 0.44 5.75
N MET A 40 -11.13 0.51 4.97
CA MET A 40 -11.00 1.36 3.78
C MET A 40 -10.62 0.52 2.57
N ASP A 41 -11.01 0.95 1.37
CA ASP A 41 -10.50 0.32 0.16
C ASP A 41 -9.10 0.84 -0.17
N ARG A 42 -8.17 -0.06 -0.51
CA ARG A 42 -6.82 0.31 -0.88
C ARG A 42 -6.79 1.22 -2.11
N ASN A 43 -7.71 1.06 -3.06
CA ASN A 43 -7.76 1.83 -4.30
C ASN A 43 -8.28 3.26 -4.10
N ASP A 44 -9.00 3.51 -3.01
CA ASP A 44 -9.47 4.85 -2.64
C ASP A 44 -8.36 5.69 -1.96
N CYS A 45 -7.24 5.08 -1.63
CA CYS A 45 -6.13 5.71 -0.93
C CYS A 45 -4.89 5.82 -1.82
N ILE A 46 -4.11 6.89 -1.64
CA ILE A 46 -2.74 6.97 -2.16
C ILE A 46 -1.81 6.77 -0.96
N ILE A 47 -0.91 5.80 -1.05
CA ILE A 47 0.10 5.57 -0.02
C ILE A 47 1.48 5.74 -0.61
N THR A 48 2.38 6.27 0.21
CA THR A 48 3.80 6.39 -0.05
C THR A 48 4.57 5.58 0.99
N ASP A 49 5.88 5.46 0.78
CA ASP A 49 6.84 4.95 1.76
C ASP A 49 6.82 5.72 3.10
N GLU A 50 6.48 7.01 3.06
CA GLU A 50 6.33 7.86 4.24
C GLU A 50 4.97 7.74 4.94
N SER A 51 3.96 7.14 4.32
CA SER A 51 2.62 7.02 4.90
C SER A 51 2.60 6.20 6.19
N SER A 52 1.77 6.62 7.13
CA SER A 52 1.62 6.04 8.46
C SER A 52 0.15 5.80 8.79
N LEU A 53 -0.13 5.00 9.83
CA LEU A 53 -1.50 4.77 10.31
C LEU A 53 -2.24 6.09 10.62
N TRP A 54 -1.53 7.08 11.15
CA TRP A 54 -2.07 8.40 11.48
C TRP A 54 -2.64 9.15 10.27
N ASP A 55 -2.23 8.81 9.05
CA ASP A 55 -2.76 9.43 7.84
C ASP A 55 -4.18 8.93 7.50
N PHE A 56 -4.62 7.83 8.11
CA PHE A 56 -5.88 7.14 7.80
C PHE A 56 -6.91 7.17 8.93
N HIS A 57 -6.60 7.76 10.08
CA HIS A 57 -7.56 7.92 11.17
C HIS A 57 -7.32 9.21 11.97
N SER A 58 -8.31 9.60 12.75
CA SER A 58 -8.23 10.76 13.66
C SER A 58 -8.37 10.38 15.14
N ASP A 59 -8.26 9.09 15.45
CA ASP A 59 -8.25 8.60 16.84
C ASP A 59 -7.06 9.14 17.65
N GLU A 60 -7.19 9.14 18.97
CA GLU A 60 -6.15 9.63 19.89
C GLU A 60 -4.89 8.74 19.91
N SER A 61 -4.97 7.50 19.43
CA SER A 61 -3.84 6.57 19.41
C SER A 61 -3.95 5.51 18.31
N ASN A 62 -2.79 4.97 17.89
CA ASN A 62 -2.70 3.80 17.00
C ASN A 62 -2.97 2.46 17.72
N GLY A 63 -3.15 2.46 19.05
CA GLY A 63 -3.34 1.26 19.88
C GLY A 63 -4.40 0.27 19.36
N PRO A 64 -5.61 0.71 18.98
CA PRO A 64 -6.62 -0.20 18.43
C PRO A 64 -6.17 -0.84 17.10
N PHE A 65 -5.47 -0.09 16.25
CA PHE A 65 -4.94 -0.62 14.98
C PHE A 65 -3.82 -1.63 15.22
N TYR A 66 -2.92 -1.39 16.18
CA TYR A 66 -1.89 -2.37 16.56
C TYR A 66 -2.49 -3.69 17.04
N SER A 67 -3.54 -3.62 17.85
CA SER A 67 -4.27 -4.81 18.31
C SER A 67 -4.90 -5.56 17.13
N LYS A 68 -5.56 -4.85 16.20
CA LYS A 68 -6.12 -5.45 14.99
C LYS A 68 -5.05 -6.12 14.12
N ILE A 69 -3.89 -5.49 13.95
CA ILE A 69 -2.78 -6.02 13.14
C ILE A 69 -2.22 -7.29 13.79
N LEU A 70 -2.06 -7.28 15.12
CA LEU A 70 -1.64 -8.45 15.88
C LEU A 70 -2.64 -9.60 15.76
N GLU A 71 -3.94 -9.35 15.84
CA GLU A 71 -4.98 -10.37 15.65
C GLU A 71 -5.05 -10.87 14.20
N ALA A 72 -4.88 -9.98 13.22
CA ALA A 72 -5.04 -10.28 11.81
C ALA A 72 -3.84 -11.03 11.20
N TYR A 73 -2.63 -10.65 11.60
CA TYR A 73 -1.37 -11.15 11.04
C TYR A 73 -0.51 -11.89 12.05
N GLY A 74 -0.84 -11.85 13.35
CA GLY A 74 -0.03 -12.47 14.40
C GLY A 74 1.26 -11.73 14.69
N ILE A 75 1.36 -10.45 14.32
CA ILE A 75 2.61 -9.66 14.38
C ILE A 75 2.36 -8.40 15.20
N ASP A 76 3.22 -8.18 16.19
CA ASP A 76 3.23 -6.93 16.93
C ASP A 76 3.99 -5.86 16.13
N VAL A 77 3.33 -4.72 15.97
CA VAL A 77 3.88 -3.54 15.29
C VAL A 77 3.82 -2.29 16.19
N SER A 78 3.58 -2.49 17.48
CA SER A 78 3.55 -1.40 18.47
C SER A 78 4.88 -0.66 18.58
N ASP A 79 6.00 -1.31 18.26
CA ASP A 79 7.33 -0.73 18.22
C ASP A 79 7.68 -0.07 16.86
N VAL A 80 6.79 -0.14 15.86
CA VAL A 80 7.00 0.57 14.59
C VAL A 80 6.82 2.07 14.81
N ASP A 81 7.89 2.82 14.52
CA ASP A 81 7.90 4.27 14.61
C ASP A 81 6.71 4.89 13.86
N ARG A 82 5.87 5.61 14.63
CA ARG A 82 4.64 6.29 14.18
C ARG A 82 3.64 5.40 13.43
N GLY A 83 3.80 4.07 13.43
CA GLY A 83 2.99 3.18 12.62
C GLY A 83 3.18 3.37 11.11
N ASN A 84 4.41 3.60 10.66
CA ASN A 84 4.74 3.66 9.23
C ASN A 84 4.30 2.38 8.49
N LEU A 85 3.56 2.53 7.40
CA LEU A 85 2.96 1.41 6.66
C LEU A 85 4.01 0.55 5.94
N ALA A 86 5.03 1.15 5.32
CA ALA A 86 6.08 0.39 4.65
C ALA A 86 6.81 -0.55 5.61
N LYS A 87 7.15 -0.09 6.82
CA LYS A 87 7.75 -0.92 7.87
C LYS A 87 6.81 -2.02 8.37
N ILE A 88 5.52 -1.71 8.54
CA ILE A 88 4.51 -2.69 8.92
C ILE A 88 4.41 -3.79 7.87
N PHE A 89 4.30 -3.43 6.59
CA PHE A 89 4.17 -4.39 5.50
C PHE A 89 5.44 -5.22 5.30
N GLN A 90 6.61 -4.62 5.47
CA GLN A 90 7.87 -5.35 5.47
C GLN A 90 7.86 -6.45 6.53
N ARG A 91 7.49 -6.13 7.78
CA ARG A 91 7.41 -7.14 8.86
C ARG A 91 6.40 -8.24 8.57
N ILE A 92 5.24 -7.88 8.03
CA ILE A 92 4.23 -8.87 7.62
C ILE A 92 4.81 -9.82 6.56
N THR A 93 5.58 -9.29 5.61
CA THR A 93 6.25 -10.07 4.58
C THR A 93 7.31 -10.99 5.17
N GLU A 94 8.20 -10.46 6.01
CA GLU A 94 9.29 -11.23 6.64
C GLU A 94 8.77 -12.38 7.52
N ALA A 95 7.68 -12.14 8.26
CA ALA A 95 7.02 -13.14 9.08
C ALA A 95 6.33 -14.24 8.24
N ARG A 96 5.88 -13.90 7.02
CA ARG A 96 5.32 -14.88 6.07
C ARG A 96 6.43 -15.71 5.42
N GLN A 97 7.54 -15.09 5.01
CA GLN A 97 8.68 -15.78 4.38
C GLN A 97 9.42 -16.71 5.36
N SER A 98 9.43 -16.41 6.65
CA SER A 98 10.08 -17.27 7.66
C SER A 98 9.30 -18.56 7.98
N LYS A 99 8.10 -18.74 7.41
CA LYS A 99 7.27 -19.94 7.61
C LYS A 99 7.25 -20.89 6.40
N GLU A 100 8.06 -20.62 5.37
CA GLU A 100 8.26 -21.50 4.20
C GLU A 100 9.53 -22.35 4.31
#